data_AF-B0CY11-F1
#
_entry.id   AF-B0CY11-F1
#
_cell.length_a   1.000
_cell.length_b   1.000
_cell.length_c   1.000
_cell.angle_alpha   90.00
_cell.angle_beta   90.00
_cell.angle_gamma   90.00
#
_symmetry.space_group_name_H-M   'P 1'
#
loop_
_entity.id
_entity.type
_entity.pdbx_description
1 polymer ?
#
loop_
_entity_poly.entity_id
_entity_poly.type
_entity_poly.pdbx_seq_one_letter_code
_entity_poly.pdbx_strand_id
1 'polypeptide(L)'
;MTKDQPEIANSPSTGFSSAIRHWFSWNIEASEWDIFWASTALKLLLFPSYRSTDFEVHRNWLAITHTLPISKWYFDTTSEWTLDYPPFFAYFEKFLSIFALLVDPKIVDLNNLNYDSWTVVAYQRATVILTELVLGTAVLGFIRGSVEPPVQRIISAALFLHPGFLIVDHIHFQYNGFMFGILLWSILMARNGNKLVSGILFAVLLNFKHIYIYLAPAYFIYLLRSFCLSPAGRIQTKNFLSLANAVIAVFVVSLGPFVLMGQIPQLLSRLFPFTRGLNHAYWAPNFWALLTTVDRVLLRYIKQTGADIPINKFGVSSTSRGLVGDTVFSVLPDLKPIHALVITVAWQSICLIKLWRNPTYKSFVTALTLCGWSSFLFGWHVHEKAVLLVLIPLSLLAAERQAYFRTFVIASVAGIFSLFPLLFTPTESIIEVAYSTLWIAFVYAPLSRRVYEYPKSIAYVIMDVLEKVYLAGFPFLLLFVTLFPGWASRRRQDNGEPDAGYSKLEFLPLMATSVYCSIGLIWGFCRLIFIYHYEETTYQGQLNEIR
;
A
#
# COMPACT_ATOMS: atom_id res chain seq x y z
N MET A 1 55.87 -25.84 -37.31
CA MET A 1 56.49 -26.16 -36.00
C MET A 1 56.16 -25.00 -35.07
N THR A 2 55.07 -25.11 -34.31
CA THR A 2 55.04 -25.39 -32.85
C THR A 2 55.46 -24.15 -32.03
N LYS A 3 54.51 -23.44 -31.39
CA LYS A 3 54.08 -23.56 -29.97
C LYS A 3 54.86 -22.55 -29.08
N ASP A 4 54.36 -21.86 -28.05
CA ASP A 4 53.21 -22.05 -27.16
C ASP A 4 52.85 -20.73 -26.40
N GLN A 5 51.54 -20.57 -26.14
CA GLN A 5 50.79 -20.01 -24.99
C GLN A 5 50.96 -18.56 -24.43
N PRO A 6 49.84 -17.86 -24.16
CA PRO A 6 49.73 -16.79 -23.17
C PRO A 6 49.33 -17.32 -21.78
N GLU A 7 49.90 -16.71 -20.72
CA GLU A 7 49.63 -17.01 -19.31
C GLU A 7 48.16 -16.78 -18.91
N ILE A 8 47.57 -17.81 -18.30
CA ILE A 8 46.29 -17.77 -17.60
C ILE A 8 46.57 -17.38 -16.14
N ALA A 9 46.22 -16.16 -15.75
CA ALA A 9 46.13 -15.78 -14.35
C ALA A 9 44.71 -16.06 -13.81
N ASN A 10 44.49 -17.28 -13.35
CA ASN A 10 43.37 -17.61 -12.46
C ASN A 10 43.78 -17.29 -11.01
N SER A 11 43.09 -16.36 -10.36
CA SER A 11 42.97 -16.35 -8.91
C SER A 11 41.49 -16.13 -8.51
N PRO A 12 40.82 -17.13 -7.93
CA PRO A 12 39.47 -16.98 -7.41
C PRO A 12 39.52 -16.88 -5.88
N SER A 13 39.77 -15.70 -5.33
CA SER A 13 39.65 -15.53 -3.86
C SER A 13 39.55 -14.07 -3.42
N THR A 14 38.40 -13.40 -3.62
CA THR A 14 37.90 -12.27 -2.78
C THR A 14 36.45 -11.86 -3.10
N GLY A 15 35.58 -12.76 -3.56
CA GLY A 15 34.20 -12.41 -3.97
C GLY A 15 33.33 -11.84 -2.84
N PHE A 16 33.52 -12.31 -1.60
CA PHE A 16 32.69 -11.90 -0.46
C PHE A 16 33.10 -10.54 0.13
N SER A 17 34.41 -10.29 0.25
CA SER A 17 34.98 -9.02 0.74
C SER A 17 34.72 -7.85 -0.22
N SER A 18 34.80 -8.10 -1.53
CA SER A 18 34.46 -7.12 -2.56
C SER A 18 32.97 -6.77 -2.58
N ALA A 19 32.09 -7.76 -2.41
CA ALA A 19 30.65 -7.54 -2.36
C ALA A 19 30.23 -6.70 -1.13
N ILE A 20 30.86 -6.92 0.03
CA ILE A 20 30.60 -6.14 1.25
C ILE A 20 31.13 -4.70 1.14
N ARG A 21 32.32 -4.47 0.58
CA ARG A 21 32.82 -3.10 0.36
C ARG A 21 31.92 -2.30 -0.59
N HIS A 22 31.40 -2.95 -1.63
CA HIS A 22 30.48 -2.33 -2.58
C HIS A 22 29.09 -2.05 -1.97
N TRP A 23 28.69 -2.79 -0.94
CA TRP A 23 27.44 -2.58 -0.18
C TRP A 23 27.46 -1.32 0.67
N PHE A 24 28.63 -0.78 1.05
CA PHE A 24 28.73 0.41 1.91
C PHE A 24 29.34 1.64 1.23
N SER A 25 29.90 1.52 0.03
CA SER A 25 30.36 2.67 -0.75
C SER A 25 29.19 3.33 -1.50
N TRP A 26 28.25 3.88 -0.75
CA TRP A 26 27.16 4.64 -1.33
C TRP A 26 27.70 6.03 -1.62
N ASN A 27 28.05 6.28 -2.87
CA ASN A 27 28.34 7.63 -3.32
C ASN A 27 27.01 8.40 -3.33
N ILE A 28 26.70 9.08 -2.22
CA ILE A 28 25.47 9.83 -2.01
C ILE A 28 25.69 11.26 -2.52
N GLU A 29 24.86 11.70 -3.45
CA GLU A 29 24.93 13.04 -4.01
C GLU A 29 24.37 14.07 -3.01
N ALA A 30 24.80 15.33 -3.13
CA ALA A 30 24.29 16.42 -2.29
C ALA A 30 22.76 16.54 -2.34
N SER A 31 22.17 16.41 -3.53
CA SER A 31 20.71 16.47 -3.71
C SER A 31 19.96 15.36 -2.98
N GLU A 32 20.57 14.19 -2.80
CA GLU A 32 19.98 13.07 -2.06
C GLU A 32 20.02 13.35 -0.55
N TRP A 33 21.10 13.98 -0.06
CA TRP A 33 21.18 14.48 1.31
C TRP A 33 20.19 15.61 1.57
N ASP A 34 20.01 16.54 0.63
CA ASP A 34 19.08 17.65 0.77
C ASP A 34 17.63 17.13 0.92
N ILE A 35 17.24 16.15 0.11
CA ILE A 35 15.93 15.49 0.22
C ILE A 35 15.77 14.80 1.57
N PHE A 36 16.81 14.08 2.01
CA PHE A 36 16.79 13.39 3.31
C PHE A 36 16.58 14.38 4.45
N TRP A 37 17.43 15.41 4.55
CA TRP A 37 17.36 16.38 5.63
C TRP A 37 16.08 17.21 5.61
N ALA A 38 15.62 17.63 4.43
CA ALA A 38 14.35 18.35 4.29
C ALA A 38 13.16 17.48 4.73
N SER A 39 13.14 16.20 4.33
CA SER A 39 12.10 15.24 4.74
C SER A 39 12.11 15.02 6.25
N THR A 40 13.28 14.77 6.83
CA THR A 40 13.44 14.55 8.28
C THR A 40 13.03 15.79 9.07
N ALA A 41 13.47 16.99 8.65
CA ALA A 41 13.10 18.25 9.31
C ALA A 41 11.58 18.46 9.29
N LEU A 42 10.93 18.24 8.14
CA LEU A 42 9.48 18.32 8.04
C LEU A 42 8.78 17.33 8.98
N LYS A 43 9.22 16.07 9.01
CA LYS A 43 8.62 15.03 9.88
C LYS A 43 8.81 15.33 11.36
N LEU A 44 9.94 15.90 11.77
CA LEU A 44 10.16 16.38 13.14
C LEU A 44 9.20 17.51 13.52
N LEU A 45 8.92 18.44 12.60
CA LEU A 45 7.95 19.51 12.82
C LEU A 45 6.51 19.01 12.97
N LEU A 46 6.21 17.80 12.49
CA LEU A 46 4.90 17.16 12.62
C LEU A 46 4.71 16.41 13.95
N PHE A 47 5.69 16.43 14.86
CA PHE A 47 5.54 15.76 16.15
C PHE A 47 4.29 16.14 16.97
N PRO A 48 3.88 17.42 17.03
CA PRO A 48 2.69 17.83 17.76
C PRO A 48 1.38 17.62 16.99
N SER A 49 1.41 17.07 15.78
CA SER A 49 0.19 16.87 14.98
C SER A 49 -0.78 15.87 15.62
N TYR A 50 -1.99 15.80 15.06
CA TYR A 50 -2.96 14.74 15.30
C TYR A 50 -2.32 13.34 15.41
N ARG A 51 -2.93 12.50 16.25
CA ARG A 51 -2.58 11.09 16.46
C ARG A 51 -3.86 10.26 16.38
N SER A 52 -3.86 9.19 15.60
CA SER A 52 -5.01 8.28 15.54
C SER A 52 -4.99 7.26 16.67
N THR A 53 -6.03 6.43 16.75
CA THR A 53 -6.08 5.26 17.63
C THR A 53 -4.92 4.29 17.40
N ASP A 54 -4.34 4.25 16.19
CA ASP A 54 -3.20 3.37 15.90
C ASP A 54 -1.97 3.71 16.77
N PHE A 55 -1.83 4.96 17.21
CA PHE A 55 -0.78 5.38 18.15
C PHE A 55 -0.86 4.57 19.46
N GLU A 56 -2.06 4.47 20.01
CA GLU A 56 -2.36 3.72 21.22
C GLU A 56 -2.27 2.20 21.00
N VAL A 57 -2.69 1.72 19.83
CA VAL A 57 -2.54 0.30 19.44
C VAL A 57 -1.06 -0.11 19.53
N HIS A 58 -0.17 0.65 18.92
CA HIS A 58 1.26 0.36 18.95
C HIS A 58 1.87 0.56 20.35
N ARG A 59 1.40 1.54 21.14
CA ARG A 59 1.83 1.69 22.54
C ARG A 59 1.47 0.45 23.34
N ASN A 60 0.26 -0.06 23.17
CA ASN A 60 -0.18 -1.29 23.81
C ASN A 60 0.62 -2.52 23.35
N TRP A 61 0.99 -2.61 22.06
CA TRP A 61 1.83 -3.71 21.56
C TRP A 61 3.26 -3.69 22.14
N LEU A 62 3.85 -2.50 22.32
CA LEU A 62 5.10 -2.35 23.08
C LEU A 62 4.94 -2.90 24.50
N ALA A 63 3.86 -2.55 25.20
CA ALA A 63 3.60 -3.02 26.56
C ALA A 63 3.36 -4.55 26.65
N ILE A 64 2.54 -5.12 25.75
CA ILE A 64 2.28 -6.57 25.66
C ILE A 64 3.60 -7.31 25.48
N THR A 65 4.38 -6.93 24.48
CA THR A 65 5.60 -7.66 24.12
C THR A 65 6.68 -7.48 25.19
N HIS A 66 6.77 -6.30 25.80
CA HIS A 66 7.70 -6.04 26.90
C HIS A 66 7.41 -6.88 28.14
N THR A 67 6.17 -6.79 28.63
CA THR A 67 5.78 -7.20 29.99
C THR A 67 5.34 -8.65 30.07
N LEU A 68 4.75 -9.20 29.00
CA LEU A 68 4.23 -10.57 28.99
C LEU A 68 5.22 -11.56 28.37
N PRO A 69 5.25 -12.82 28.85
CA PRO A 69 5.94 -13.89 28.16
C PRO A 69 5.32 -14.13 26.78
N ILE A 70 6.13 -14.62 25.82
CA ILE A 70 5.71 -14.87 24.43
C ILE A 70 4.43 -15.72 24.32
N SER A 71 4.22 -16.64 25.25
CA SER A 71 3.03 -17.51 25.32
C SER A 71 1.72 -16.75 25.59
N LYS A 72 1.77 -15.48 26.00
CA LYS A 72 0.60 -14.65 26.29
C LYS A 72 0.35 -13.54 25.26
N TRP A 73 1.28 -13.30 24.33
CA TRP A 73 1.21 -12.15 23.41
C TRP A 73 -0.10 -12.08 22.60
N TYR A 74 -0.58 -13.20 22.07
CA TYR A 74 -1.81 -13.26 21.27
C TYR A 74 -3.07 -13.62 22.07
N PHE A 75 -2.92 -13.82 23.38
CA PHE A 75 -4.01 -14.11 24.31
C PHE A 75 -4.41 -12.92 25.17
N ASP A 76 -3.55 -11.90 25.29
CA ASP A 76 -3.90 -10.72 26.07
C ASP A 76 -5.16 -10.03 25.53
N THR A 77 -6.00 -9.60 26.48
CA THR A 77 -7.24 -8.86 26.24
C THR A 77 -7.40 -7.75 27.27
N THR A 78 -6.29 -7.30 27.87
CA THR A 78 -6.30 -6.21 28.85
C THR A 78 -6.79 -4.91 28.22
N SER A 79 -6.51 -4.74 26.92
CA SER A 79 -7.05 -3.69 26.05
C SER A 79 -7.84 -4.31 24.89
N GLU A 80 -8.71 -3.52 24.27
CA GLU A 80 -9.34 -3.86 22.99
C GLU A 80 -8.32 -3.90 21.84
N TRP A 81 -7.18 -3.22 21.99
CA TRP A 81 -6.10 -3.15 21.00
C TRP A 81 -5.19 -4.38 21.06
N THR A 82 -5.70 -5.52 20.62
CA THR A 82 -4.97 -6.78 20.65
C THR A 82 -3.87 -6.85 19.60
N LEU A 83 -2.90 -7.75 19.80
CA LEU A 83 -1.81 -7.96 18.85
C LEU A 83 -2.33 -8.72 17.62
N ASP A 84 -2.48 -8.01 16.51
CA ASP A 84 -3.14 -8.51 15.30
C ASP A 84 -2.20 -8.69 14.10
N TYR A 85 -0.89 -8.48 14.30
CA TYR A 85 0.13 -8.63 13.26
C TYR A 85 0.93 -9.93 13.44
N PRO A 86 1.53 -10.49 12.38
CA PRO A 86 2.26 -11.74 12.48
C PRO A 86 3.57 -11.59 13.29
N PRO A 87 4.19 -12.71 13.71
CA PRO A 87 5.21 -12.69 14.76
C PRO A 87 6.45 -11.83 14.51
N PHE A 88 6.91 -11.62 13.27
CA PHE A 88 8.05 -10.72 13.07
C PHE A 88 7.74 -9.28 13.46
N PHE A 89 6.50 -8.84 13.29
CA PHE A 89 6.10 -7.53 13.80
C PHE A 89 6.06 -7.51 15.32
N ALA A 90 5.57 -8.59 15.95
CA ALA A 90 5.61 -8.72 17.41
C ALA A 90 7.04 -8.71 17.97
N TYR A 91 7.99 -9.38 17.30
CA TYR A 91 9.40 -9.33 17.65
C TYR A 91 10.02 -7.94 17.43
N PHE A 92 9.56 -7.22 16.42
CA PHE A 92 9.96 -5.83 16.20
C PHE A 92 9.43 -4.91 17.30
N GLU A 93 8.16 -5.03 17.70
CA GLU A 93 7.62 -4.32 18.86
C GLU A 93 8.35 -4.70 20.15
N LYS A 94 8.70 -5.98 20.33
CA LYS A 94 9.55 -6.42 21.45
C LYS A 94 10.88 -5.68 21.45
N PHE A 95 11.56 -5.61 20.30
CA PHE A 95 12.84 -4.93 20.16
C PHE A 95 12.72 -3.44 20.49
N LEU A 96 11.71 -2.75 19.94
CA LEU A 96 11.45 -1.35 20.25
C LEU A 96 11.18 -1.16 21.74
N SER A 97 10.37 -2.01 22.35
CA SER A 97 9.99 -1.88 23.76
C SER A 97 11.16 -1.85 24.75
N ILE A 98 12.30 -2.46 24.40
CA ILE A 98 13.53 -2.41 25.19
C ILE A 98 14.02 -0.95 25.32
N PHE A 99 13.98 -0.18 24.23
CA PHE A 99 14.37 1.23 24.23
C PHE A 99 13.26 2.11 24.81
N ALA A 100 11.99 1.74 24.61
CA ALA A 100 10.87 2.46 25.20
C ALA A 100 10.97 2.52 26.74
N LEU A 101 11.32 1.39 27.37
CA LEU A 101 11.56 1.31 28.82
C LEU A 101 12.62 2.32 29.29
N LEU A 102 13.68 2.53 28.51
CA LEU A 102 14.76 3.45 28.85
C LEU A 102 14.36 4.92 28.72
N VAL A 103 13.44 5.23 27.80
CA VAL A 103 12.96 6.60 27.56
C VAL A 103 11.88 6.97 28.57
N ASP A 104 10.89 6.10 28.77
CA ASP A 104 9.83 6.28 29.73
C ASP A 104 9.21 4.92 30.10
N PRO A 105 9.46 4.43 31.34
CA PRO A 105 8.94 3.14 31.79
C PRO A 105 7.41 2.99 31.71
N LYS A 106 6.67 4.11 31.70
CA LYS A 106 5.20 4.10 31.61
C LYS A 106 4.69 3.72 30.21
N ILE A 107 5.53 3.78 29.18
CA ILE A 107 5.17 3.36 27.80
C ILE A 107 4.86 1.86 27.76
N VAL A 108 5.61 1.06 28.53
CA VAL A 108 5.54 -0.40 28.52
C VAL A 108 4.67 -0.98 29.64
N ASP A 109 3.97 -0.11 30.39
CA ASP A 109 2.97 -0.53 31.37
C ASP A 109 1.69 -0.98 30.65
N LEU A 110 1.31 -2.24 30.87
CA LEU A 110 0.15 -2.88 30.25
C LEU A 110 -1.18 -2.22 30.66
N ASN A 111 -1.25 -1.67 31.88
CA ASN A 111 -2.49 -1.09 32.41
C ASN A 111 -2.60 0.42 32.14
N ASN A 112 -1.54 1.04 31.61
CA ASN A 112 -1.50 2.47 31.35
C ASN A 112 -2.14 2.81 29.99
N LEU A 113 -3.45 2.54 29.91
CA LEU A 113 -4.25 2.78 28.72
C LEU A 113 -4.42 4.29 28.47
N ASN A 114 -4.42 4.65 27.19
CA ASN A 114 -4.49 5.98 26.63
C ASN A 114 -3.37 6.92 27.12
N TYR A 115 -2.19 6.37 27.40
CA TYR A 115 -1.02 7.15 27.80
C TYR A 115 -0.56 8.08 26.67
N ASP A 116 -0.54 9.38 26.92
CA ASP A 116 -0.40 10.40 25.89
C ASP A 116 0.70 11.44 26.17
N SER A 117 1.61 11.15 27.11
CA SER A 117 2.73 12.01 27.46
C SER A 117 3.59 12.38 26.24
N TRP A 118 4.30 13.51 26.32
CA TRP A 118 5.19 13.91 25.23
C TRP A 118 6.32 12.89 24.97
N THR A 119 6.77 12.18 26.01
CA THR A 119 7.81 11.14 25.90
C THR A 119 7.37 9.99 25.00
N VAL A 120 6.13 9.50 25.12
CA VAL A 120 5.63 8.45 24.22
C VAL A 120 5.45 8.96 22.79
N VAL A 121 4.98 10.20 22.63
CA VAL A 121 4.84 10.86 21.31
C VAL A 121 6.17 10.97 20.60
N ALA A 122 7.16 11.56 21.26
CA ALA A 122 8.49 11.73 20.69
C ALA A 122 9.14 10.38 20.38
N TYR A 123 9.02 9.40 21.28
CA TYR A 123 9.57 8.06 21.10
C TYR A 123 8.99 7.37 19.87
N GLN A 124 7.67 7.23 19.82
CA GLN A 124 6.99 6.52 18.74
C GLN A 124 7.17 7.20 17.39
N ARG A 125 7.09 8.53 17.30
CA ARG A 125 7.34 9.24 16.03
C ARG A 125 8.79 9.13 15.59
N ALA A 126 9.75 9.14 16.52
CA ALA A 126 11.15 8.91 16.19
C ALA A 126 11.41 7.49 15.65
N THR A 127 10.78 6.45 16.23
CA THR A 127 10.95 5.08 15.73
C THR A 127 10.39 4.90 14.32
N VAL A 128 9.28 5.58 13.97
CA VAL A 128 8.74 5.58 12.59
C VAL A 128 9.74 6.22 11.62
N ILE A 129 10.31 7.39 11.94
CA ILE A 129 11.34 8.04 11.11
C ILE A 129 12.58 7.16 10.94
N LEU A 130 13.08 6.57 12.03
CA LEU A 130 14.30 5.75 12.00
C LEU A 130 14.10 4.48 11.18
N THR A 131 12.94 3.83 11.28
CA THR A 131 12.68 2.56 10.58
C THR A 131 12.33 2.78 9.11
N GLU A 132 11.81 3.95 8.74
CA GLU A 132 11.64 4.39 7.36
C GLU A 132 13.00 4.55 6.62
N LEU A 133 14.14 4.59 7.31
CA LEU A 133 15.45 4.53 6.64
C LEU A 133 15.63 3.26 5.79
N VAL A 134 14.88 2.18 6.08
CA VAL A 134 14.82 1.00 5.21
C VAL A 134 14.23 1.35 3.83
N LEU A 135 13.23 2.24 3.77
CA LEU A 135 12.71 2.79 2.52
C LEU A 135 13.75 3.70 1.84
N GLY A 136 14.32 4.64 2.59
CA GLY A 136 15.33 5.56 2.07
C GLY A 136 16.51 4.83 1.43
N THR A 137 16.98 3.76 2.08
CA THR A 137 18.05 2.93 1.55
C THR A 137 17.62 2.14 0.30
N ALA A 138 16.41 1.57 0.27
CA ALA A 138 15.91 0.86 -0.91
C ALA A 138 15.88 1.77 -2.14
N VAL A 139 15.32 2.99 -2.01
CA VAL A 139 15.17 3.92 -3.14
C VAL A 139 16.51 4.47 -3.61
N LEU A 140 17.46 4.69 -2.71
CA LEU A 140 18.84 5.00 -3.10
C LEU A 140 19.44 3.84 -3.91
N GLY A 141 19.23 2.59 -3.48
CA GLY A 141 19.63 1.40 -4.22
C GLY A 141 19.03 1.31 -5.63
N PHE A 142 17.80 1.81 -5.83
CA PHE A 142 17.20 1.87 -7.17
C PHE A 142 17.95 2.81 -8.11
N ILE A 143 18.42 3.97 -7.64
CA ILE A 143 19.18 4.94 -8.44
C ILE A 143 20.49 4.32 -8.94
N ARG A 144 21.12 3.47 -8.13
CA ARG A 144 22.38 2.83 -8.49
C ARG A 144 22.07 1.69 -9.47
N GLY A 145 22.73 1.72 -10.63
CA GLY A 145 22.52 0.72 -11.69
C GLY A 145 21.20 0.85 -12.44
N SER A 146 20.47 1.97 -12.29
CA SER A 146 19.37 2.28 -13.21
C SER A 146 19.89 2.71 -14.58
N VAL A 147 19.14 2.39 -15.62
CA VAL A 147 19.42 2.82 -17.01
C VAL A 147 19.48 4.35 -17.10
N GLU A 148 18.54 5.05 -16.46
CA GLU A 148 18.48 6.52 -16.45
C GLU A 148 18.50 7.07 -15.02
N PRO A 149 19.69 7.27 -14.40
CA PRO A 149 19.79 7.74 -13.02
C PRO A 149 19.03 9.03 -12.71
N PRO A 150 19.01 10.08 -13.57
CA PRO A 150 18.23 11.29 -13.29
C PRO A 150 16.72 11.03 -13.17
N VAL A 151 16.17 10.17 -14.04
CA VAL A 151 14.74 9.79 -14.02
C VAL A 151 14.45 8.93 -12.79
N GLN A 152 15.33 7.97 -12.50
CA GLN A 152 15.19 7.12 -11.32
C GLN A 152 15.30 7.94 -10.02
N ARG A 153 16.10 9.01 -9.96
CA ARG A 153 16.14 9.94 -8.81
C ARG A 153 14.79 10.59 -8.58
N ILE A 154 14.11 11.03 -9.63
CA ILE A 154 12.77 11.61 -9.52
C ILE A 154 11.78 10.58 -8.96
N ILE A 155 11.78 9.35 -9.48
CA ILE A 155 10.93 8.26 -8.95
C ILE A 155 11.26 7.94 -7.49
N SER A 156 12.55 7.90 -7.15
CA SER A 156 13.03 7.58 -5.80
C SER A 156 12.66 8.66 -4.79
N ALA A 157 12.80 9.93 -5.18
CA ALA A 157 12.32 11.07 -4.40
C ALA A 157 10.79 11.05 -4.27
N ALA A 158 10.06 10.73 -5.34
CA ALA A 158 8.61 10.60 -5.33
C ALA A 158 8.14 9.52 -4.34
N LEU A 159 8.83 8.37 -4.29
CA LEU A 159 8.55 7.29 -3.35
C LEU A 159 8.87 7.66 -1.91
N PHE A 160 10.05 8.24 -1.64
CA PHE A 160 10.46 8.62 -0.29
C PHE A 160 9.60 9.76 0.29
N LEU A 161 9.17 10.70 -0.56
CA LEU A 161 8.32 11.82 -0.19
C LEU A 161 6.84 11.54 -0.45
N HIS A 162 6.44 10.28 -0.70
CA HIS A 162 5.06 9.96 -1.09
C HIS A 162 4.05 10.43 -0.02
N PRO A 163 3.01 11.23 -0.38
CA PRO A 163 2.06 11.79 0.58
C PRO A 163 1.35 10.76 1.45
N GLY A 164 1.12 9.57 0.90
CA GLY A 164 0.57 8.44 1.66
C GLY A 164 1.40 8.04 2.88
N PHE A 165 2.74 8.11 2.83
CA PHE A 165 3.57 7.86 4.02
C PHE A 165 3.46 9.01 5.03
N LEU A 166 3.42 10.25 4.56
CA LEU A 166 3.22 11.39 5.45
C LEU A 166 1.91 11.29 6.23
N ILE A 167 0.81 11.04 5.51
CA ILE A 167 -0.54 10.95 6.06
C ILE A 167 -0.67 9.74 6.99
N VAL A 168 -0.30 8.55 6.51
CA VAL A 168 -0.60 7.29 7.21
C VAL A 168 0.45 6.95 8.29
N ASP A 169 1.73 7.28 8.07
CA ASP A 169 2.79 6.92 9.01
C ASP A 169 3.13 8.08 9.94
N HIS A 170 3.42 9.25 9.40
CA HIS A 170 4.01 10.35 10.18
C HIS A 170 2.99 11.25 10.88
N ILE A 171 1.72 11.24 10.46
CA ILE A 171 0.62 11.94 11.15
C ILE A 171 -0.30 10.90 11.82
N HIS A 172 -0.95 10.02 11.06
CA HIS A 172 -1.90 9.04 11.58
C HIS A 172 -1.27 7.98 12.50
N PHE A 173 0.01 7.64 12.29
CA PHE A 173 0.83 6.66 13.04
C PHE A 173 0.74 5.20 12.56
N GLN A 174 1.67 4.80 11.70
CA GLN A 174 1.90 3.41 11.25
C GLN A 174 3.36 3.21 10.80
N TYR A 175 3.80 1.95 10.68
CA TYR A 175 5.14 1.59 10.20
C TYR A 175 5.17 1.17 8.72
N ASN A 176 4.34 1.76 7.84
CA ASN A 176 4.26 1.29 6.46
C ASN A 176 5.53 1.58 5.66
N GLY A 177 6.18 2.72 5.83
CA GLY A 177 7.42 3.10 5.14
C GLY A 177 8.51 2.06 5.36
N PHE A 178 8.69 1.58 6.60
CA PHE A 178 9.57 0.47 6.93
C PHE A 178 9.23 -0.80 6.11
N MET A 179 7.98 -1.25 6.14
CA MET A 179 7.54 -2.47 5.47
C MET A 179 7.57 -2.36 3.93
N PHE A 180 7.19 -1.22 3.36
CA PHE A 180 7.34 -0.93 1.94
C PHE A 180 8.81 -0.80 1.55
N GLY A 181 9.69 -0.37 2.45
CA GLY A 181 11.14 -0.44 2.28
C GLY A 181 11.63 -1.88 2.07
N ILE A 182 11.13 -2.83 2.88
CA ILE A 182 11.40 -4.27 2.67
C ILE A 182 10.86 -4.75 1.32
N LEU A 183 9.64 -4.33 0.94
CA LEU A 183 9.07 -4.65 -0.37
C LEU A 183 9.94 -4.13 -1.52
N LEU A 184 10.38 -2.87 -1.43
CA LEU A 184 11.20 -2.24 -2.45
C LEU A 184 12.59 -2.88 -2.53
N TRP A 185 13.21 -3.24 -1.40
CA TRP A 185 14.42 -4.06 -1.39
C TRP A 185 14.21 -5.42 -2.07
N SER A 186 13.09 -6.09 -1.80
CA SER A 186 12.74 -7.35 -2.44
C SER A 186 12.60 -7.20 -3.97
N ILE A 187 11.93 -6.15 -4.44
CA ILE A 187 11.80 -5.84 -5.87
C ILE A 187 13.17 -5.48 -6.48
N LEU A 188 14.00 -4.71 -5.78
CA LEU A 188 15.35 -4.37 -6.20
C LEU A 188 16.25 -5.61 -6.34
N MET A 189 16.13 -6.59 -5.45
CA MET A 189 16.85 -7.86 -5.58
C MET A 189 16.39 -8.66 -6.80
N ALA A 190 15.09 -8.65 -7.13
CA ALA A 190 14.59 -9.22 -8.38
C ALA A 190 15.17 -8.50 -9.61
N ARG A 191 15.22 -7.16 -9.57
CA ARG A 191 15.82 -6.31 -10.62
C ARG A 191 17.29 -6.65 -10.86
N ASN A 192 18.04 -6.88 -9.80
CA ASN A 192 19.47 -7.19 -9.85
C ASN A 192 19.75 -8.68 -10.12
N GLY A 193 18.73 -9.47 -10.45
CA GLY A 193 18.85 -10.91 -10.74
C GLY A 193 18.99 -11.81 -9.50
N ASN A 194 19.05 -11.26 -8.28
CA ASN A 194 19.12 -12.01 -7.03
C ASN A 194 17.73 -12.46 -6.55
N LYS A 195 17.14 -13.38 -7.31
CA LYS A 195 15.77 -13.89 -7.12
C LYS A 195 15.59 -14.64 -5.79
N LEU A 196 16.62 -15.30 -5.28
CA LEU A 196 16.56 -15.99 -3.98
C LEU A 196 16.37 -14.98 -2.83
N VAL A 197 17.20 -13.94 -2.78
CA VAL A 197 17.08 -12.91 -1.73
C VAL A 197 15.78 -12.11 -1.89
N SER A 198 15.32 -11.88 -3.13
CA SER A 198 13.98 -11.32 -3.37
C SER A 198 12.88 -12.16 -2.69
N GLY A 199 12.87 -13.49 -2.91
CA GLY A 199 11.92 -14.39 -2.26
C GLY A 199 12.02 -14.38 -0.73
N ILE A 200 13.23 -14.35 -0.17
CA ILE A 200 13.46 -14.29 1.28
C ILE A 200 12.90 -12.98 1.87
N LEU A 201 13.24 -11.84 1.28
CA LEU A 201 12.76 -10.53 1.76
C LEU A 201 11.23 -10.42 1.70
N PHE A 202 10.61 -10.96 0.63
CA PHE A 202 9.16 -10.99 0.54
C PHE A 202 8.52 -11.94 1.59
N ALA A 203 9.14 -13.09 1.87
CA ALA A 203 8.68 -13.98 2.94
C ALA A 203 8.79 -13.31 4.32
N VAL A 204 9.87 -12.55 4.56
CA VAL A 204 10.05 -11.74 5.77
C VAL A 204 8.93 -10.70 5.88
N LEU A 205 8.64 -9.98 4.79
CA LEU A 205 7.57 -8.98 4.73
C LEU A 205 6.19 -9.57 5.05
N LEU A 206 5.86 -10.75 4.52
CA LEU A 206 4.59 -11.44 4.86
C LEU A 206 4.45 -11.73 6.35
N ASN A 207 5.57 -12.01 7.03
CA ASN A 207 5.61 -12.23 8.47
C ASN A 207 5.65 -10.92 9.29
N PHE A 208 5.87 -9.77 8.67
CA PHE A 208 5.65 -8.46 9.28
C PHE A 208 4.20 -7.99 9.14
N LYS A 209 3.56 -8.23 7.99
CA LYS A 209 2.15 -7.87 7.80
C LYS A 209 1.52 -8.76 6.74
N HIS A 210 0.49 -9.50 7.15
CA HIS A 210 -0.15 -10.50 6.28
C HIS A 210 -0.88 -9.87 5.08
N ILE A 211 -1.19 -8.57 5.09
CA ILE A 211 -1.84 -7.88 3.95
C ILE A 211 -1.04 -7.97 2.65
N TYR A 212 0.30 -8.12 2.72
CA TYR A 212 1.14 -8.32 1.55
C TYR A 212 0.88 -9.66 0.84
N ILE A 213 0.06 -10.54 1.39
CA ILE A 213 -0.44 -11.75 0.70
C ILE A 213 -1.12 -11.42 -0.63
N TYR A 214 -1.68 -10.21 -0.76
CA TYR A 214 -2.28 -9.73 -2.02
C TYR A 214 -1.27 -9.65 -3.17
N LEU A 215 0.02 -9.52 -2.85
CA LEU A 215 1.12 -9.47 -3.81
C LEU A 215 1.76 -10.85 -4.05
N ALA A 216 1.50 -11.82 -3.17
CA ALA A 216 2.15 -13.12 -3.18
C ALA A 216 1.96 -13.94 -4.47
N PRO A 217 0.78 -13.92 -5.15
CA PRO A 217 0.61 -14.66 -6.40
C PRO A 217 1.61 -14.25 -7.49
N ALA A 218 1.90 -12.95 -7.62
CA ALA A 218 2.87 -12.46 -8.60
C ALA A 218 4.29 -12.92 -8.26
N TYR A 219 4.69 -12.84 -6.99
CA TYR A 219 5.99 -13.36 -6.51
C TYR A 219 6.13 -14.85 -6.76
N PHE A 220 5.10 -15.64 -6.41
CA PHE A 220 5.12 -17.08 -6.58
C PHE A 220 5.32 -17.45 -8.05
N ILE A 221 4.49 -16.90 -8.96
CA ILE A 221 4.56 -17.19 -10.39
C ILE A 221 5.89 -16.71 -10.98
N TYR A 222 6.35 -15.51 -10.63
CA TYR A 222 7.61 -14.97 -11.13
C TYR A 222 8.81 -15.83 -10.70
N LEU A 223 8.95 -16.13 -9.40
CA LEU A 223 10.08 -16.90 -8.89
C LEU A 223 10.04 -18.35 -9.37
N LEU A 224 8.86 -18.99 -9.37
CA LEU A 224 8.71 -20.34 -9.90
C LEU A 224 9.14 -20.39 -11.37
N ARG A 225 8.64 -19.48 -12.22
CA ARG A 225 8.92 -19.51 -13.65
C ARG A 225 10.34 -19.08 -14.01
N SER A 226 10.88 -18.05 -13.35
CA SER A 226 12.15 -17.39 -13.73
C SER A 226 13.38 -17.89 -12.96
N PHE A 227 13.19 -18.55 -11.81
CA PHE A 227 14.28 -19.05 -10.97
C PHE A 227 14.27 -20.57 -10.85
N CYS A 228 13.10 -21.16 -10.62
CA CYS A 228 12.96 -22.60 -10.37
C CYS A 228 12.81 -23.44 -11.63
N LEU A 229 12.46 -22.85 -12.78
CA LEU A 229 12.30 -23.54 -14.05
C LEU A 229 13.32 -23.05 -15.09
N SER A 230 13.74 -23.93 -15.99
CA SER A 230 14.49 -23.56 -17.19
C SER A 230 13.57 -22.90 -18.24
N PRO A 231 14.11 -22.26 -19.29
CA PRO A 231 13.28 -21.73 -20.38
C PRO A 231 12.36 -22.80 -20.99
N ALA A 232 12.83 -24.05 -21.09
CA ALA A 232 12.07 -25.22 -21.57
C ALA A 232 11.09 -25.82 -20.53
N GLY A 233 10.95 -25.24 -19.33
CA GLY A 233 10.02 -25.70 -18.29
C GLY A 233 10.51 -26.84 -17.41
N ARG A 234 11.75 -27.31 -17.58
CA ARG A 234 12.35 -28.33 -16.68
C ARG A 234 12.67 -27.73 -15.32
N ILE A 235 12.36 -28.45 -14.25
CA ILE A 235 12.63 -28.02 -12.87
C ILE A 235 14.13 -27.98 -12.60
N GLN A 236 14.62 -26.83 -12.16
CA GLN A 236 15.96 -26.63 -11.63
C GLN A 236 15.94 -26.97 -10.14
N THR A 237 16.14 -28.25 -9.81
CA THR A 237 15.98 -28.80 -8.46
C THR A 237 16.77 -28.03 -7.40
N LYS A 238 18.02 -27.66 -7.69
CA LYS A 238 18.85 -26.85 -6.79
C LYS A 238 18.19 -25.51 -6.44
N ASN A 239 17.72 -24.76 -7.44
CA ASN A 239 17.11 -23.45 -7.23
C ASN A 239 15.76 -23.58 -6.52
N PHE A 240 14.96 -24.58 -6.92
CA PHE A 240 13.67 -24.87 -6.29
C PHE A 240 13.83 -25.20 -4.80
N LEU A 241 14.72 -26.14 -4.46
CA LEU A 241 14.98 -26.53 -3.08
C LEU A 241 15.61 -25.38 -2.29
N SER A 242 16.51 -24.60 -2.90
CA SER A 242 17.10 -23.43 -2.25
C SER A 242 16.04 -22.39 -1.88
N LEU A 243 15.12 -22.08 -2.81
CA LEU A 243 14.05 -21.12 -2.56
C LEU A 243 13.05 -21.66 -1.53
N ALA A 244 12.59 -22.90 -1.70
CA ALA A 244 11.63 -23.53 -0.80
C ALA A 244 12.17 -23.59 0.63
N ASN A 245 13.40 -24.07 0.82
CA ASN A 245 14.02 -24.15 2.15
C ASN A 245 14.24 -22.77 2.77
N ALA A 246 14.62 -21.76 1.98
CA ALA A 246 14.81 -20.40 2.49
C ALA A 246 13.48 -19.77 2.95
N VAL A 247 12.40 -19.95 2.18
CA VAL A 247 11.05 -19.49 2.57
C VAL A 247 10.57 -20.25 3.82
N ILE A 248 10.72 -21.58 3.85
CA ILE A 248 10.35 -22.40 5.01
C ILE A 248 11.12 -21.95 6.25
N ALA A 249 12.42 -21.69 6.13
CA ALA A 249 13.24 -21.22 7.26
C ALA A 249 12.71 -19.90 7.84
N VAL A 250 12.32 -18.94 6.99
CA VAL A 250 11.72 -17.67 7.45
C VAL A 250 10.43 -17.92 8.24
N PHE A 251 9.53 -18.77 7.74
CA PHE A 251 8.28 -19.10 8.43
C PHE A 251 8.51 -19.92 9.70
N VAL A 252 9.53 -20.78 9.75
CA VAL A 252 9.90 -21.52 10.96
C VAL A 252 10.44 -20.56 12.03
N VAL A 253 11.28 -19.59 11.66
CA VAL A 253 11.78 -18.58 12.61
C VAL A 253 10.64 -17.70 13.14
N SER A 254 9.67 -17.36 12.30
CA SER A 254 8.50 -16.54 12.68
C SER A 254 7.47 -17.30 13.52
N LEU A 255 6.95 -18.41 12.97
CA LEU A 255 5.81 -19.14 13.52
C LEU A 255 6.23 -20.28 14.45
N GLY A 256 7.47 -20.78 14.35
CA GLY A 256 7.96 -21.95 15.07
C GLY A 256 7.70 -21.92 16.58
N PRO A 257 7.99 -20.82 17.31
CA PRO A 257 7.67 -20.73 18.73
C PRO A 257 6.17 -20.94 19.02
N PHE A 258 5.28 -20.42 18.18
CA PHE A 258 3.83 -20.55 18.34
C PHE A 258 3.32 -21.94 17.93
N VAL A 259 3.98 -22.60 16.98
CA VAL A 259 3.74 -24.02 16.66
C VAL A 259 4.06 -24.89 17.88
N LEU A 260 5.24 -24.70 18.48
CA LEU A 260 5.68 -25.49 19.65
C LEU A 260 4.78 -25.28 20.88
N MET A 261 4.20 -24.08 21.02
CA MET A 261 3.25 -23.77 22.09
C MET A 261 1.80 -24.19 21.77
N GLY A 262 1.51 -24.72 20.58
CA GLY A 262 0.16 -25.09 20.16
C GLY A 262 -0.80 -23.91 19.94
N GLN A 263 -0.27 -22.72 19.65
CA GLN A 263 -1.02 -21.45 19.59
C GLN A 263 -1.44 -21.02 18.19
N ILE A 264 -1.18 -21.83 17.16
CA ILE A 264 -1.48 -21.49 15.77
C ILE A 264 -2.96 -21.13 15.53
N PRO A 265 -3.96 -21.86 16.08
CA PRO A 265 -5.37 -21.47 15.90
C PRO A 265 -5.67 -20.08 16.47
N GLN A 266 -5.11 -19.75 17.64
CA GLN A 266 -5.28 -18.43 18.26
C GLN A 266 -4.57 -17.33 17.46
N LEU A 267 -3.36 -17.59 16.97
CA LEU A 267 -2.65 -16.65 16.12
C LEU A 267 -3.46 -16.35 14.86
N LEU A 268 -3.95 -17.39 14.18
CA LEU A 268 -4.73 -17.23 12.95
C LEU A 268 -6.06 -16.49 13.18
N SER A 269 -6.73 -16.70 14.32
CA SER A 269 -7.97 -15.97 14.63
C SER A 269 -7.73 -14.47 14.85
N ARG A 270 -6.55 -14.09 15.34
CA ARG A 270 -6.11 -12.68 15.46
C ARG A 270 -5.75 -12.07 14.10
N LEU A 271 -4.98 -12.79 13.29
CA LEU A 271 -4.52 -12.28 11.98
C LEU A 271 -5.68 -12.14 10.99
N PHE A 272 -6.67 -13.03 11.05
CA PHE A 272 -7.80 -13.06 10.12
C PHE A 272 -9.13 -12.97 10.88
N PRO A 273 -9.51 -11.78 11.39
CA PRO A 273 -10.79 -11.61 12.07
C PRO A 273 -11.93 -11.64 11.04
N PHE A 274 -12.74 -12.70 11.06
CA PHE A 274 -13.82 -12.93 10.09
C PHE A 274 -15.10 -12.13 10.34
N THR A 275 -15.14 -11.27 11.36
CA THR A 275 -16.34 -10.54 11.81
C THR A 275 -16.56 -9.19 11.13
N ARG A 276 -15.95 -8.95 9.96
CA ARG A 276 -15.97 -7.64 9.27
C ARG A 276 -16.69 -7.71 7.92
N GLY A 277 -17.59 -6.74 7.72
CA GLY A 277 -18.39 -6.62 6.50
C GLY A 277 -17.66 -5.99 5.31
N LEU A 278 -18.36 -5.95 4.17
CA LEU A 278 -17.81 -5.53 2.87
C LEU A 278 -17.31 -4.07 2.84
N ASN A 279 -18.10 -3.16 3.41
CA ASN A 279 -17.77 -1.74 3.51
C ASN A 279 -17.63 -1.32 4.97
N HIS A 280 -16.56 -0.57 5.26
CA HIS A 280 -16.35 0.10 6.55
C HIS A 280 -17.05 1.46 6.61
N ALA A 281 -16.95 2.13 7.77
CA ALA A 281 -17.50 3.47 8.04
C ALA A 281 -17.26 4.50 6.93
N TYR A 282 -16.02 4.54 6.43
CA TYR A 282 -15.60 5.20 5.21
C TYR A 282 -15.39 4.12 4.14
N TRP A 283 -16.00 4.28 2.96
CA TRP A 283 -15.83 3.29 1.89
C TRP A 283 -14.46 3.50 1.25
N ALA A 284 -13.59 2.49 1.33
CA ALA A 284 -12.38 2.48 0.51
C ALA A 284 -12.79 2.71 -0.96
N PRO A 285 -12.01 3.46 -1.75
CA PRO A 285 -12.39 3.83 -3.12
C PRO A 285 -12.19 2.64 -4.10
N ASN A 286 -12.96 1.59 -3.90
CA ASN A 286 -12.89 0.33 -4.62
C ASN A 286 -14.16 0.09 -5.44
N PHE A 287 -14.29 -1.10 -6.03
CA PHE A 287 -15.46 -1.44 -6.85
C PHE A 287 -16.77 -1.45 -6.03
N TRP A 288 -16.68 -1.86 -4.76
CA TRP A 288 -17.84 -1.97 -3.88
C TRP A 288 -18.45 -0.62 -3.52
N ALA A 289 -17.64 0.44 -3.40
CA ALA A 289 -18.14 1.80 -3.18
C ALA A 289 -19.11 2.25 -4.30
N LEU A 290 -18.84 1.89 -5.55
CA LEU A 290 -19.74 2.19 -6.67
C LEU A 290 -21.02 1.36 -6.61
N LEU A 291 -20.92 0.06 -6.36
CA LEU A 291 -22.09 -0.83 -6.22
C LEU A 291 -23.00 -0.37 -5.08
N THR A 292 -22.43 0.00 -3.95
CA THR A 292 -23.18 0.52 -2.80
C THR A 292 -23.82 1.86 -3.11
N THR A 293 -23.18 2.71 -3.90
CA THR A 293 -23.81 3.95 -4.38
C THR A 293 -25.00 3.65 -5.28
N VAL A 294 -24.87 2.70 -6.21
CA VAL A 294 -25.97 2.27 -7.09
C VAL A 294 -27.15 1.74 -6.26
N ASP A 295 -26.89 0.89 -5.25
CA ASP A 295 -27.93 0.41 -4.32
C ASP A 295 -28.70 1.56 -3.66
N ARG A 296 -27.99 2.63 -3.26
CA ARG A 296 -28.60 3.80 -2.63
C ARG A 296 -29.41 4.65 -3.61
N VAL A 297 -28.93 4.82 -4.84
CA VAL A 297 -29.68 5.53 -5.89
C VAL A 297 -30.96 4.76 -6.23
N LEU A 298 -30.87 3.43 -6.39
CA LEU A 298 -32.03 2.57 -6.64
C LEU A 298 -33.03 2.62 -5.48
N LEU A 299 -32.56 2.54 -4.23
CA LEU A 299 -33.41 2.66 -3.05
C LEU A 299 -34.17 3.99 -3.03
N ARG A 300 -33.50 5.09 -3.40
CA ARG A 300 -34.14 6.42 -3.48
C ARG A 300 -35.17 6.47 -4.60
N TYR A 301 -34.85 5.93 -5.77
CA TYR A 301 -35.76 5.85 -6.90
C TYR A 301 -37.03 5.05 -6.58
N ILE A 302 -36.89 3.88 -5.94
CA ILE A 302 -38.03 3.03 -5.53
C ILE A 302 -38.92 3.77 -4.53
N LYS A 303 -38.33 4.42 -3.52
CA LYS A 303 -39.08 5.21 -2.54
C LYS A 303 -39.83 6.40 -3.16
N GLN A 304 -39.32 6.97 -4.25
CA GLN A 304 -39.95 8.10 -4.94
C GLN A 304 -41.04 7.66 -5.92
N THR A 305 -40.87 6.51 -6.56
CA THR A 305 -41.79 6.01 -7.60
C THR A 305 -42.85 5.05 -7.07
N GLY A 306 -42.68 4.52 -5.85
CA GLY A 306 -43.59 3.53 -5.27
C GLY A 306 -43.53 2.16 -5.95
N ALA A 307 -42.43 1.87 -6.67
CA ALA A 307 -42.26 0.61 -7.38
C ALA A 307 -42.31 -0.60 -6.42
N ASP A 308 -43.03 -1.66 -6.80
CA ASP A 308 -43.20 -2.88 -6.01
C ASP A 308 -41.98 -3.81 -6.14
N ILE A 309 -40.85 -3.38 -5.58
CA ILE A 309 -39.61 -4.15 -5.52
C ILE A 309 -39.33 -4.47 -4.06
N PRO A 310 -39.01 -5.73 -3.70
CA PRO A 310 -38.74 -6.10 -2.31
C PRO A 310 -37.50 -5.36 -1.80
N ILE A 311 -37.67 -4.60 -0.71
CA ILE A 311 -36.59 -3.85 -0.06
C ILE A 311 -36.17 -4.57 1.23
N ASN A 312 -34.87 -4.85 1.36
CA ASN A 312 -34.33 -5.37 2.60
C ASN A 312 -34.22 -4.26 3.66
N LYS A 313 -35.05 -4.33 4.71
CA LYS A 313 -35.09 -3.33 5.80
C LYS A 313 -33.75 -3.24 6.57
N PHE A 314 -33.00 -4.33 6.66
CA PHE A 314 -31.68 -4.34 7.30
C PHE A 314 -30.67 -3.56 6.45
N GLY A 315 -30.72 -3.71 5.12
CA GLY A 315 -29.86 -2.97 4.20
C GLY A 315 -30.08 -1.46 4.25
N VAL A 316 -31.33 -1.01 4.44
CA VAL A 316 -31.64 0.43 4.58
C VAL A 316 -30.86 1.07 5.74
N SER A 317 -30.67 0.35 6.86
CA SER A 317 -30.01 0.85 8.07
C SER A 317 -28.52 0.50 8.19
N SER A 318 -28.03 -0.54 7.50
CA SER A 318 -26.65 -1.04 7.64
C SER A 318 -25.62 -0.04 7.11
N THR A 319 -25.77 0.45 5.88
CA THR A 319 -24.75 1.33 5.28
C THR A 319 -24.92 2.82 5.59
N SER A 320 -26.03 3.23 6.24
CA SER A 320 -26.27 4.64 6.60
C SER A 320 -25.70 5.04 7.95
N ARG A 321 -25.21 4.07 8.75
CA ARG A 321 -24.74 4.31 10.12
C ARG A 321 -23.26 4.64 10.20
N GLY A 322 -22.49 4.45 9.13
CA GLY A 322 -21.02 4.58 9.20
C GLY A 322 -20.41 3.67 10.27
N LEU A 323 -21.09 2.59 10.67
CA LEU A 323 -20.62 1.66 11.69
C LEU A 323 -20.00 0.42 11.05
N VAL A 324 -19.02 -0.15 11.74
CA VAL A 324 -18.36 -1.41 11.36
C VAL A 324 -19.37 -2.55 11.52
N GLY A 325 -19.73 -3.22 10.42
CA GLY A 325 -20.64 -4.37 10.45
C GLY A 325 -20.93 -4.94 9.06
N ASP A 326 -21.66 -6.05 9.00
CA ASP A 326 -22.03 -6.70 7.75
C ASP A 326 -22.84 -5.77 6.84
N THR A 327 -22.29 -5.50 5.65
CA THR A 327 -22.98 -4.70 4.63
C THR A 327 -24.05 -5.56 3.97
N VAL A 328 -25.30 -5.25 4.28
CA VAL A 328 -26.47 -5.84 3.63
C VAL A 328 -26.97 -4.84 2.59
N PHE A 329 -27.19 -5.28 1.36
CA PHE A 329 -27.69 -4.40 0.31
C PHE A 329 -29.21 -4.22 0.46
N SER A 330 -29.72 -3.04 0.07
CA SER A 330 -31.13 -2.70 0.24
C SER A 330 -31.99 -3.22 -0.91
N VAL A 331 -31.41 -3.19 -2.12
CA VAL A 331 -32.05 -3.53 -3.42
C VAL A 331 -31.24 -4.60 -4.15
N LEU A 332 -29.91 -4.46 -4.16
CA LEU A 332 -29.02 -5.42 -4.81
C LEU A 332 -28.91 -6.73 -4.00
N PRO A 333 -28.57 -7.87 -4.64
CA PRO A 333 -28.39 -9.12 -3.93
C PRO A 333 -27.19 -9.06 -2.98
N ASP A 334 -27.30 -9.73 -1.84
CA ASP A 334 -26.22 -9.80 -0.87
C ASP A 334 -24.99 -10.51 -1.46
N LEU A 335 -23.86 -9.83 -1.36
CA LEU A 335 -22.57 -10.38 -1.74
C LEU A 335 -22.02 -11.21 -0.59
N LYS A 336 -21.33 -12.31 -0.91
CA LYS A 336 -20.63 -13.16 0.07
C LYS A 336 -19.12 -13.01 -0.11
N PRO A 337 -18.30 -13.24 0.94
CA PRO A 337 -16.85 -13.22 0.83
C PRO A 337 -16.28 -14.07 -0.31
N ILE A 338 -16.91 -15.21 -0.60
CA ILE A 338 -16.52 -16.09 -1.69
C ILE A 338 -16.68 -15.43 -3.08
N HIS A 339 -17.70 -14.59 -3.29
CA HIS A 339 -17.88 -13.89 -4.57
C HIS A 339 -16.73 -12.91 -4.82
N ALA A 340 -16.39 -12.11 -3.80
CA ALA A 340 -15.25 -11.20 -3.84
C ALA A 340 -13.95 -11.96 -4.13
N LEU A 341 -13.69 -13.06 -3.42
CA LEU A 341 -12.52 -13.90 -3.64
C LEU A 341 -12.44 -14.44 -5.07
N VAL A 342 -13.53 -14.98 -5.61
CA VAL A 342 -13.59 -15.50 -6.99
C VAL A 342 -13.29 -14.40 -8.01
N ILE A 343 -13.88 -13.23 -7.86
CA ILE A 343 -13.66 -12.08 -8.76
C ILE A 343 -12.18 -11.62 -8.69
N THR A 344 -11.63 -11.48 -7.49
CA THR A 344 -10.20 -11.12 -7.31
C THR A 344 -9.29 -12.14 -7.98
N VAL A 345 -9.48 -13.44 -7.72
CA VAL A 345 -8.65 -14.51 -8.29
C VAL A 345 -8.79 -14.57 -9.82
N ALA A 346 -9.98 -14.35 -10.36
CA ALA A 346 -10.20 -14.31 -11.80
C ALA A 346 -9.37 -13.21 -12.46
N TRP A 347 -9.44 -11.97 -11.95
CA TRP A 347 -8.66 -10.85 -12.48
C TRP A 347 -7.14 -11.03 -12.31
N GLN A 348 -6.71 -11.55 -11.15
CA GLN A 348 -5.30 -11.89 -10.94
C GLN A 348 -4.82 -12.94 -11.93
N SER A 349 -5.61 -14.00 -12.18
CA SER A 349 -5.24 -15.10 -13.06
C SER A 349 -4.92 -14.63 -14.48
N ILE A 350 -5.68 -13.67 -15.02
CA ILE A 350 -5.43 -13.07 -16.34
C ILE A 350 -3.99 -12.51 -16.40
N CYS A 351 -3.59 -11.74 -15.39
CA CYS A 351 -2.27 -11.11 -15.32
C CYS A 351 -1.15 -12.14 -15.06
N LEU A 352 -1.42 -13.15 -14.22
CA LEU A 352 -0.47 -14.19 -13.85
C LEU A 352 -0.17 -15.15 -15.01
N ILE A 353 -1.16 -15.46 -15.86
CA ILE A 353 -0.95 -16.25 -17.08
C ILE A 353 0.07 -15.56 -18.00
N LYS A 354 -0.05 -14.24 -18.17
CA LYS A 354 0.92 -13.48 -18.96
C LYS A 354 2.31 -13.48 -18.31
N LEU A 355 2.39 -13.28 -16.99
CA LEU A 355 3.65 -13.33 -16.25
C LEU A 355 4.35 -14.69 -16.36
N TRP A 356 3.60 -15.79 -16.32
CA TRP A 356 4.12 -17.14 -16.53
C TRP A 356 4.74 -17.33 -17.91
N ARG A 357 4.15 -16.70 -18.94
CA ARG A 357 4.65 -16.78 -20.33
C ARG A 357 5.86 -15.88 -20.56
N ASN A 358 5.90 -14.70 -19.94
CA ASN A 358 6.96 -13.71 -20.12
C ASN A 358 7.46 -13.16 -18.78
N PRO A 359 8.31 -13.90 -18.04
CA PRO A 359 8.68 -13.56 -16.67
C PRO A 359 9.83 -12.53 -16.61
N THR A 360 9.68 -11.38 -17.27
CA THR A 360 10.65 -10.27 -17.21
C THR A 360 10.47 -9.43 -15.94
N TYR A 361 11.46 -8.62 -15.58
CA TYR A 361 11.35 -7.70 -14.44
C TYR A 361 10.16 -6.74 -14.59
N LYS A 362 9.99 -6.12 -15.77
CA LYS A 362 8.86 -5.24 -16.06
C LYS A 362 7.51 -5.95 -15.92
N SER A 363 7.39 -7.16 -16.50
CA SER A 363 6.17 -7.95 -16.40
C SER A 363 5.88 -8.34 -14.95
N PHE A 364 6.91 -8.66 -14.16
CA PHE A 364 6.80 -8.92 -12.74
C PHE A 364 6.27 -7.73 -11.96
N VAL A 365 6.86 -6.53 -12.09
CA VAL A 365 6.39 -5.33 -11.37
C VAL A 365 4.98 -4.93 -11.81
N THR A 366 4.65 -5.08 -13.09
CA THR A 366 3.30 -4.81 -13.62
C THR A 366 2.28 -5.80 -13.05
N ALA A 367 2.58 -7.10 -13.07
CA ALA A 367 1.72 -8.13 -12.49
C ALA A 367 1.59 -8.00 -10.97
N LEU A 368 2.67 -7.66 -10.27
CA LEU A 368 2.68 -7.36 -8.84
C LEU A 368 1.70 -6.23 -8.51
N THR A 369 1.80 -5.12 -9.26
CA THR A 369 0.92 -3.97 -9.13
C THR A 369 -0.54 -4.37 -9.40
N LEU A 370 -0.80 -5.10 -10.49
CA LEU A 370 -2.15 -5.56 -10.85
C LEU A 370 -2.73 -6.58 -9.86
N CYS A 371 -1.92 -7.43 -9.23
CA CYS A 371 -2.37 -8.33 -8.18
C CYS A 371 -2.84 -7.55 -6.94
N GLY A 372 -2.02 -6.60 -6.46
CA GLY A 372 -2.39 -5.70 -5.37
C GLY A 372 -3.63 -4.87 -5.70
N TRP A 373 -3.71 -4.35 -6.93
CA TRP A 373 -4.85 -3.56 -7.41
C TRP A 373 -6.13 -4.38 -7.53
N SER A 374 -6.05 -5.62 -8.00
CA SER A 374 -7.21 -6.54 -8.06
C SER A 374 -7.74 -6.86 -6.65
N SER A 375 -6.83 -7.11 -5.69
CA SER A 375 -7.23 -7.33 -4.29
C SER A 375 -7.81 -6.08 -3.67
N PHE A 376 -7.29 -4.90 -3.99
CA PHE A 376 -7.82 -3.63 -3.49
C PHE A 376 -9.23 -3.34 -4.04
N LEU A 377 -9.45 -3.55 -5.34
CA LEU A 377 -10.73 -3.25 -5.97
C LEU A 377 -11.83 -4.24 -5.60
N PHE A 378 -11.51 -5.53 -5.53
CA PHE A 378 -12.50 -6.60 -5.43
C PHE A 378 -12.40 -7.42 -4.14
N GLY A 379 -11.49 -7.10 -3.22
CA GLY A 379 -11.38 -7.79 -1.95
C GLY A 379 -12.61 -7.58 -1.06
N TRP A 380 -12.98 -8.59 -0.28
CA TRP A 380 -14.15 -8.51 0.60
C TRP A 380 -14.01 -7.42 1.66
N HIS A 381 -12.84 -7.30 2.28
CA HIS A 381 -12.65 -6.36 3.36
C HIS A 381 -11.33 -5.62 3.15
N VAL A 382 -11.44 -4.40 2.61
CA VAL A 382 -10.30 -3.58 2.19
C VAL A 382 -10.49 -2.17 2.76
N HIS A 383 -9.45 -1.69 3.44
CA HIS A 383 -9.38 -0.32 3.94
C HIS A 383 -8.74 0.62 2.92
N GLU A 384 -9.07 1.90 3.01
CA GLU A 384 -8.50 3.00 2.20
C GLU A 384 -6.97 3.00 2.23
N LYS A 385 -6.35 2.75 3.40
CA LYS A 385 -4.89 2.64 3.58
C LYS A 385 -4.23 1.59 2.68
N ALA A 386 -4.97 0.55 2.27
CA ALA A 386 -4.44 -0.51 1.41
C ALA A 386 -4.14 -0.04 -0.02
N VAL A 387 -4.59 1.15 -0.43
CA VAL A 387 -4.26 1.74 -1.74
C VAL A 387 -2.75 1.87 -1.96
N LEU A 388 -1.95 1.97 -0.89
CA LEU A 388 -0.48 2.00 -0.99
C LEU A 388 0.12 0.73 -1.61
N LEU A 389 -0.56 -0.43 -1.49
CA LEU A 389 -0.14 -1.67 -2.16
C LEU A 389 -0.20 -1.54 -3.70
N VAL A 390 -0.95 -0.56 -4.19
CA VAL A 390 -1.06 -0.20 -5.61
C VAL A 390 -0.06 0.91 -5.97
N LEU A 391 -0.12 2.03 -5.25
CA LEU A 391 0.62 3.24 -5.63
C LEU A 391 2.14 3.07 -5.58
N ILE A 392 2.64 2.34 -4.59
CA ILE A 392 4.09 2.19 -4.38
C ILE A 392 4.72 1.38 -5.52
N PRO A 393 4.26 0.15 -5.87
CA PRO A 393 4.76 -0.55 -7.05
C PRO A 393 4.50 0.18 -8.37
N LEU A 394 3.35 0.85 -8.52
CA LEU A 394 3.01 1.61 -9.73
C LEU A 394 3.99 2.75 -10.00
N SER A 395 4.52 3.38 -8.95
CA SER A 395 5.51 4.46 -9.06
C SER A 395 6.78 4.02 -9.80
N LEU A 396 7.19 2.74 -9.66
CA LEU A 396 8.34 2.18 -10.38
C LEU A 396 8.08 2.04 -11.90
N LEU A 397 6.81 2.03 -12.32
CA LEU A 397 6.41 1.94 -13.73
C LEU A 397 6.14 3.32 -14.35
N ALA A 398 6.13 4.39 -13.55
CA ALA A 398 5.65 5.71 -13.98
C ALA A 398 6.43 6.30 -15.17
N ALA A 399 7.73 5.98 -15.27
CA ALA A 399 8.58 6.50 -16.34
C ALA A 399 8.76 5.55 -17.54
N GLU A 400 7.98 4.47 -17.62
CA GLU A 400 8.12 3.49 -18.72
C GLU A 400 7.58 4.02 -20.05
N ARG A 401 6.47 4.75 -19.99
CA ARG A 401 5.77 5.29 -21.17
C ARG A 401 4.72 6.31 -20.74
N GLN A 402 4.29 7.17 -21.66
CA GLN A 402 3.16 8.09 -21.43
C GLN A 402 1.93 7.39 -20.87
N ALA A 403 1.60 6.19 -21.37
CA ALA A 403 0.42 5.46 -20.91
C ALA A 403 0.54 5.04 -19.43
N TYR A 404 1.71 4.53 -18.99
CA TYR A 404 1.98 4.21 -17.58
C TYR A 404 1.99 5.47 -16.72
N PHE A 405 2.62 6.55 -17.20
CA PHE A 405 2.64 7.84 -16.50
C PHE A 405 1.24 8.38 -16.24
N ARG A 406 0.35 8.35 -17.26
CA ARG A 406 -1.03 8.80 -17.10
C ARG A 406 -1.82 7.90 -16.15
N THR A 407 -1.60 6.58 -16.17
CA THR A 407 -2.13 5.66 -15.14
C THR A 407 -1.67 6.07 -13.74
N PHE A 408 -0.37 6.32 -13.58
CA PHE A 408 0.25 6.72 -12.32
C PHE A 408 -0.33 8.02 -11.78
N VAL A 409 -0.50 9.05 -12.62
CA VAL A 409 -1.07 10.35 -12.21
C VAL A 409 -2.50 10.16 -11.70
N ILE A 410 -3.36 9.50 -12.47
CA ILE A 410 -4.77 9.29 -12.10
C ILE A 410 -4.87 8.50 -10.81
N ALA A 411 -4.13 7.39 -10.72
CA ALA A 411 -4.17 6.53 -9.54
C ALA A 411 -3.59 7.22 -8.30
N SER A 412 -2.50 7.98 -8.44
CA SER A 412 -1.89 8.70 -7.33
C SER A 412 -2.79 9.81 -6.82
N VAL A 413 -3.37 10.63 -7.71
CA VAL A 413 -4.30 11.70 -7.27
C VAL A 413 -5.53 11.11 -6.59
N ALA A 414 -6.18 10.12 -7.21
CA ALA A 414 -7.37 9.47 -6.62
C ALA A 414 -7.04 8.72 -5.32
N GLY A 415 -5.94 7.98 -5.30
CA GLY A 415 -5.53 7.19 -4.14
C GLY A 415 -5.10 8.07 -2.97
N ILE A 416 -4.30 9.11 -3.19
CA ILE A 416 -3.87 10.04 -2.14
C ILE A 416 -5.07 10.84 -1.61
N PHE A 417 -5.92 11.38 -2.49
CA PHE A 417 -7.10 12.13 -2.07
C PHE A 417 -8.06 11.29 -1.22
N SER A 418 -8.16 9.98 -1.50
CA SER A 418 -8.96 9.07 -0.69
C SER A 418 -8.42 8.83 0.73
N LEU A 419 -7.18 9.24 1.02
CA LEU A 419 -6.62 9.17 2.36
C LEU A 419 -6.92 10.42 3.20
N PHE A 420 -7.33 11.53 2.58
CA PHE A 420 -7.61 12.79 3.29
C PHE A 420 -8.65 12.66 4.42
N PRO A 421 -9.73 11.87 4.26
CA PRO A 421 -10.67 11.63 5.35
C PRO A 421 -10.07 11.02 6.63
N LEU A 422 -8.84 10.46 6.58
CA LEU A 422 -8.14 9.96 7.76
C LEU A 422 -7.70 11.08 8.71
N LEU A 423 -7.49 12.29 8.17
CA LEU A 423 -7.03 13.47 8.89
C LEU A 423 -8.12 14.55 8.86
N PHE A 424 -9.09 14.41 9.75
CA PHE A 424 -10.28 15.28 9.80
C PHE A 424 -10.04 16.65 10.48
N THR A 425 -8.86 16.88 11.04
CA THR A 425 -8.54 18.10 11.77
C THR A 425 -8.12 19.23 10.81
N PRO A 426 -8.60 20.47 10.99
CA PRO A 426 -8.39 21.55 10.02
C PRO A 426 -6.92 21.85 9.67
N THR A 427 -6.03 21.76 10.67
CA THR A 427 -4.60 22.04 10.48
C THR A 427 -3.96 20.98 9.60
N GLU A 428 -4.20 19.71 9.91
CA GLU A 428 -3.69 18.58 9.14
C GLU A 428 -4.29 18.51 7.74
N SER A 429 -5.56 18.89 7.55
CA SER A 429 -6.17 18.99 6.21
C SER A 429 -5.44 20.01 5.33
N ILE A 430 -4.97 21.13 5.89
CA ILE A 430 -4.14 22.09 5.12
C ILE A 430 -2.79 21.47 4.76
N ILE A 431 -2.16 20.78 5.71
CA ILE A 431 -0.84 20.15 5.53
C ILE A 431 -0.91 19.10 4.44
N GLU A 432 -1.87 18.17 4.48
CA GLU A 432 -1.96 17.08 3.51
C GLU A 432 -2.28 17.58 2.09
N VAL A 433 -3.14 18.60 1.95
CA VAL A 433 -3.48 19.20 0.65
C VAL A 433 -2.26 19.92 0.08
N ALA A 434 -1.60 20.77 0.88
CA ALA A 434 -0.44 21.52 0.44
C ALA A 434 0.72 20.59 0.06
N TYR A 435 1.02 19.61 0.92
CA TYR A 435 2.08 18.63 0.69
C TYR A 435 1.81 17.77 -0.55
N SER A 436 0.58 17.26 -0.70
CA SER A 436 0.21 16.43 -1.86
C SER A 436 0.27 17.22 -3.18
N THR A 437 -0.15 18.48 -3.15
CA THR A 437 -0.10 19.38 -4.31
C THR A 437 1.33 19.70 -4.72
N LEU A 438 2.21 20.01 -3.75
CA LEU A 438 3.63 20.23 -4.00
C LEU A 438 4.29 18.96 -4.54
N TRP A 439 4.03 17.82 -3.91
CA TRP A 439 4.58 16.53 -4.34
C TRP A 439 4.20 16.22 -5.79
N ILE A 440 2.91 16.29 -6.17
CA ILE A 440 2.51 15.99 -7.54
C ILE A 440 3.07 17.02 -8.53
N ALA A 441 3.19 18.29 -8.14
CA ALA A 441 3.80 19.32 -9.00
C ALA A 441 5.28 19.01 -9.31
N PHE A 442 6.05 18.60 -8.29
CA PHE A 442 7.46 18.23 -8.45
C PHE A 442 7.66 16.92 -9.22
N VAL A 443 6.72 15.98 -9.14
CA VAL A 443 6.79 14.70 -9.85
C VAL A 443 6.29 14.82 -11.29
N TYR A 444 5.20 15.56 -11.52
CA TYR A 444 4.50 15.61 -12.80
C TYR A 444 5.35 16.26 -13.89
N ALA A 445 5.91 17.46 -13.63
CA ALA A 445 6.59 18.23 -14.69
C ALA A 445 7.85 17.52 -15.22
N PRO A 446 8.75 16.97 -14.39
CA PRO A 446 9.92 16.26 -14.88
C PRO A 446 9.59 14.95 -15.60
N LEU A 447 8.67 14.14 -15.05
CA LEU A 447 8.31 12.85 -15.66
C LEU A 447 7.51 13.03 -16.95
N SER A 448 6.55 13.97 -16.98
CA SER A 448 5.77 14.25 -18.20
C SER A 448 6.67 14.66 -19.36
N ARG A 449 7.66 15.54 -19.13
CA ARG A 449 8.64 15.93 -20.16
C ARG A 449 9.43 14.75 -20.71
N ARG A 450 9.72 13.75 -19.87
CA ARG A 450 10.50 12.57 -20.27
C ARG A 450 9.70 11.57 -21.08
N VAL A 451 8.43 11.37 -20.71
CA VAL A 451 7.59 10.28 -21.24
C VAL A 451 6.54 10.73 -22.25
N TYR A 452 6.42 12.04 -22.51
CA TYR A 452 5.39 12.60 -23.40
C TYR A 452 5.38 11.95 -24.78
N GLU A 453 4.21 11.47 -25.17
CA GLU A 453 3.93 10.95 -26.52
C GLU A 453 2.79 11.75 -27.14
N TYR A 454 2.94 12.08 -28.43
CA TYR A 454 1.85 12.69 -29.19
C TYR A 454 0.68 11.70 -29.35
N PRO A 455 -0.57 12.16 -29.20
CA PRO A 455 -1.74 11.30 -29.36
C PRO A 455 -1.83 10.77 -30.80
N LYS A 456 -1.94 9.44 -30.93
CA LYS A 456 -1.92 8.75 -32.23
C LYS A 456 -3.26 8.79 -32.97
N SER A 457 -4.35 9.10 -32.28
CA SER A 457 -5.70 9.16 -32.88
C SER A 457 -6.62 10.11 -32.10
N ILE A 458 -7.74 10.49 -32.72
CA ILE A 458 -8.79 11.31 -32.10
C ILE A 458 -9.31 10.66 -30.81
N ALA A 459 -9.43 9.32 -30.77
CA ALA A 459 -9.87 8.61 -29.58
C ALA A 459 -8.90 8.84 -28.39
N TYR A 460 -7.59 8.84 -28.63
CA TYR A 460 -6.59 9.17 -27.60
C TYR A 460 -6.69 10.63 -27.14
N VAL A 461 -7.01 11.56 -28.05
CA VAL A 461 -7.24 12.98 -27.70
C VAL A 461 -8.46 13.13 -26.80
N ILE A 462 -9.60 12.51 -27.18
CA ILE A 462 -10.83 12.54 -26.38
C ILE A 462 -10.56 11.95 -24.99
N MET A 463 -9.89 10.80 -24.93
CA MET A 463 -9.51 10.15 -23.68
C MET A 463 -8.65 11.09 -22.80
N ASP A 464 -7.69 11.79 -23.38
CA ASP A 464 -6.86 12.76 -22.68
C ASP A 464 -7.60 13.96 -22.14
N VAL A 465 -8.56 14.49 -22.90
CA VAL A 465 -9.45 15.54 -22.42
C VAL A 465 -10.29 15.05 -21.25
N LEU A 466 -10.90 13.87 -21.35
CA LEU A 466 -11.73 13.31 -20.29
C LEU A 466 -10.94 13.08 -18.99
N GLU A 467 -9.70 12.61 -19.08
CA GLU A 467 -8.83 12.44 -17.92
C GLU A 467 -8.45 13.77 -17.28
N LYS A 468 -8.15 14.79 -18.08
CA LYS A 468 -7.86 16.13 -17.57
C LYS A 468 -9.09 16.74 -16.90
N VAL A 469 -10.28 16.54 -17.47
CA VAL A 469 -11.56 16.97 -16.85
C VAL A 469 -11.79 16.24 -15.53
N TYR A 470 -11.52 14.94 -15.47
CA TYR A 470 -11.55 14.18 -14.22
C TYR A 470 -10.56 14.72 -13.19
N LEU A 471 -9.31 14.98 -13.56
CA LEU A 471 -8.33 15.55 -12.63
C LEU A 471 -8.73 16.97 -12.17
N ALA A 472 -9.33 17.77 -13.05
CA ALA A 472 -9.83 19.10 -12.72
C ALA A 472 -11.02 19.09 -11.75
N GLY A 473 -11.68 17.95 -11.55
CA GLY A 473 -12.78 17.82 -10.59
C GLY A 473 -12.35 17.75 -9.12
N PHE A 474 -11.10 17.35 -8.82
CA PHE A 474 -10.62 17.22 -7.44
C PHE A 474 -10.65 18.54 -6.63
N PRO A 475 -10.25 19.70 -7.17
CA PRO A 475 -10.43 20.97 -6.48
C PRO A 475 -11.89 21.28 -6.11
N PHE A 476 -12.84 20.96 -7.00
CA PHE A 476 -14.27 21.15 -6.72
C PHE A 476 -14.78 20.15 -5.67
N LEU A 477 -14.31 18.91 -5.72
CA LEU A 477 -14.60 17.91 -4.69
C LEU A 477 -14.04 18.33 -3.34
N LEU A 478 -12.82 18.85 -3.28
CA LEU A 478 -12.21 19.37 -2.05
C LEU A 478 -13.03 20.54 -1.48
N LEU A 479 -13.43 21.47 -2.35
CA LEU A 479 -14.29 22.59 -1.96
C LEU A 479 -15.62 22.08 -1.39
N PHE A 480 -16.24 21.11 -2.04
CA PHE A 480 -17.47 20.48 -1.58
C PHE A 480 -17.29 19.83 -0.21
N VAL A 481 -16.27 18.99 -0.04
CA VAL A 481 -15.99 18.27 1.22
C VAL A 481 -15.70 19.24 2.37
N THR A 482 -15.03 20.36 2.07
CA THR A 482 -14.68 21.37 3.09
C THR A 482 -15.87 22.24 3.47
N LEU A 483 -16.68 22.69 2.50
CA LEU A 483 -17.75 23.65 2.75
C LEU A 483 -19.07 23.01 3.17
N PHE A 484 -19.36 21.79 2.70
CA PHE A 484 -20.65 21.14 2.93
C PHE A 484 -20.97 20.95 4.43
N PRO A 485 -20.06 20.48 5.30
CA PRO A 485 -20.34 20.35 6.73
C PRO A 485 -20.71 21.69 7.37
N GLY A 486 -19.96 22.75 7.08
CA GLY A 486 -20.23 24.09 7.62
C GLY A 486 -21.54 24.69 7.11
N TRP A 487 -21.87 24.50 5.84
CA TRP A 487 -23.15 24.88 5.26
C TRP A 487 -24.31 24.10 5.91
N ALA A 488 -24.15 22.79 6.09
CA ALA A 488 -25.16 21.92 6.70
C ALA A 488 -25.41 22.28 8.18
N SER A 489 -24.36 22.59 8.95
CA SER A 489 -24.48 23.00 10.35
C SER A 489 -25.20 24.34 10.51
N ARG A 490 -24.98 25.32 9.64
CA ARG A 490 -25.69 26.63 9.68
C ARG A 490 -27.18 26.47 9.41
N ARG A 491 -27.56 25.67 8.41
CA ARG A 491 -28.96 25.41 8.08
C ARG A 491 -29.72 24.68 9.20
N ARG A 492 -29.02 23.88 10.01
CA ARG A 492 -29.56 23.24 11.22
C ARG A 492 -29.90 24.25 12.33
N GLN A 493 -29.14 25.34 12.47
CA GLN A 493 -29.39 26.39 13.45
C GLN A 493 -30.56 27.29 13.04
N ASP A 494 -30.71 27.62 11.77
CA ASP A 494 -31.78 28.51 11.28
C ASP A 494 -33.19 27.88 11.35
N ASN A 495 -33.30 26.55 11.29
CA ASN A 495 -34.59 25.86 11.20
C ASN A 495 -35.20 25.40 12.54
N GLY A 496 -34.53 25.60 13.69
CA GLY A 496 -35.09 25.40 15.04
C GLY A 496 -35.51 23.97 15.45
N GLU A 497 -35.67 23.03 14.51
CA GLU A 497 -36.02 21.62 14.75
C GLU A 497 -34.87 20.68 14.35
N PRO A 498 -34.68 19.53 15.04
CA PRO A 498 -33.80 18.47 14.57
C PRO A 498 -34.45 17.80 13.35
N ASP A 499 -34.25 18.40 12.19
CA ASP A 499 -34.84 17.98 10.94
C ASP A 499 -34.34 16.55 10.59
N ALA A 500 -35.21 15.54 10.77
CA ALA A 500 -34.90 14.10 10.64
C ALA A 500 -34.44 13.69 9.22
N GLY A 501 -34.53 14.61 8.25
CA GLY A 501 -33.97 14.47 6.91
C GLY A 501 -32.46 14.69 6.84
N TYR A 502 -31.85 15.47 7.75
CA TYR A 502 -30.48 15.95 7.62
C TYR A 502 -29.43 15.12 8.37
N SER A 503 -29.79 14.40 9.44
CA SER A 503 -28.90 13.34 9.97
C SER A 503 -28.67 12.22 8.94
N LYS A 504 -29.42 12.21 7.83
CA LYS A 504 -29.28 11.24 6.72
C LYS A 504 -28.19 11.63 5.70
N LEU A 505 -27.62 12.84 5.73
CA LEU A 505 -26.62 13.30 4.74
C LEU A 505 -25.23 13.58 5.33
N GLU A 506 -25.01 13.29 6.61
CA GLU A 506 -23.73 13.50 7.30
C GLU A 506 -22.54 12.83 6.58
N PHE A 507 -22.77 11.64 6.02
CA PHE A 507 -21.74 10.86 5.30
C PHE A 507 -21.64 11.19 3.80
N LEU A 508 -22.37 12.20 3.29
CA LEU A 508 -22.36 12.54 1.86
C LEU A 508 -20.96 12.98 1.35
N PRO A 509 -20.19 13.83 2.05
CA PRO A 509 -18.83 14.18 1.64
C PRO A 509 -17.90 12.96 1.53
N LEU A 510 -18.01 12.04 2.49
CA LEU A 510 -17.24 10.80 2.52
C LEU A 510 -17.62 9.91 1.34
N MET A 511 -18.92 9.70 1.11
CA MET A 511 -19.41 8.93 -0.04
C MET A 511 -18.97 9.54 -1.37
N ALA A 512 -19.08 10.86 -1.54
CA ALA A 512 -18.64 11.56 -2.76
C ALA A 512 -17.14 11.35 -3.01
N THR A 513 -16.33 11.44 -1.95
CA THR A 513 -14.89 11.16 -2.01
C THR A 513 -14.62 9.73 -2.46
N SER A 514 -15.24 8.75 -1.82
CA SER A 514 -15.08 7.33 -2.16
C SER A 514 -15.46 7.05 -3.61
N VAL A 515 -16.62 7.52 -4.06
CA VAL A 515 -17.12 7.30 -5.42
C VAL A 515 -16.22 7.95 -6.46
N TYR A 516 -15.86 9.22 -6.26
CA TYR A 516 -15.05 9.96 -7.21
C TYR A 516 -13.66 9.33 -7.39
N CYS A 517 -13.04 8.92 -6.28
CA CYS A 517 -11.74 8.24 -6.31
C CYS A 517 -11.84 6.83 -6.91
N SER A 518 -12.93 6.10 -6.65
CA SER A 518 -13.16 4.76 -7.20
C SER A 518 -13.19 4.77 -8.73
N ILE A 519 -13.81 5.80 -9.33
CA ILE A 519 -13.87 5.95 -10.80
C ILE A 519 -12.46 6.03 -11.39
N GLY A 520 -11.58 6.87 -10.81
CA GLY A 520 -10.20 7.02 -11.27
C GLY A 520 -9.37 5.75 -11.07
N LEU A 521 -9.52 5.07 -9.93
CA LEU A 521 -8.79 3.85 -9.64
C LEU A 521 -9.22 2.68 -10.53
N ILE A 522 -10.51 2.54 -10.84
CA ILE A 522 -11.02 1.54 -11.78
C ILE A 522 -10.54 1.86 -13.20
N TRP A 523 -10.59 3.12 -13.61
CA TRP A 523 -10.07 3.53 -14.91
C TRP A 523 -8.57 3.24 -15.05
N GLY A 524 -7.77 3.59 -14.04
CA GLY A 524 -6.34 3.28 -13.98
C GLY A 524 -6.06 1.78 -14.05
N PHE A 525 -6.84 0.96 -13.35
CA PHE A 525 -6.75 -0.50 -13.40
C PHE A 525 -7.04 -1.06 -14.80
N CYS A 526 -8.16 -0.66 -15.41
CA CYS A 526 -8.53 -1.08 -16.76
C CYS A 526 -7.46 -0.71 -17.78
N ARG A 527 -6.92 0.51 -17.69
CA ARG A 527 -5.81 0.96 -18.53
C ARG A 527 -4.56 0.11 -18.33
N LEU A 528 -4.15 -0.12 -17.08
CA LEU A 528 -2.92 -0.88 -16.81
C LEU A 528 -3.03 -2.32 -17.30
N ILE A 529 -4.20 -2.96 -17.12
CA ILE A 529 -4.47 -4.28 -17.69
C ILE A 529 -4.37 -4.25 -19.21
N PHE A 530 -4.96 -3.26 -19.87
CA PHE A 530 -4.93 -3.12 -21.32
C PHE A 530 -3.49 -2.95 -21.83
N ILE A 531 -2.74 -2.01 -21.26
CA ILE A 531 -1.33 -1.78 -21.61
C ILE A 531 -0.52 -3.06 -21.42
N TYR A 532 -0.70 -3.72 -20.27
CA TYR A 532 0.01 -4.93 -19.93
C TYR A 532 -0.26 -6.02 -20.97
N HIS A 533 -1.49 -6.27 -21.39
CA HIS A 533 -1.78 -7.37 -22.31
C HIS A 533 -1.48 -7.06 -23.79
N TYR A 534 -1.75 -5.83 -24.24
CA TYR A 534 -1.81 -5.51 -25.66
C TYR A 534 -0.70 -4.59 -26.16
N GLU A 535 -0.06 -3.79 -25.31
CA GLU A 535 0.90 -2.78 -25.75
C GLU A 535 2.35 -3.06 -25.33
N GLU A 536 2.57 -3.96 -24.37
CA GLU A 536 3.90 -4.21 -23.80
C GLU A 536 4.91 -4.79 -24.82
N THR A 537 4.45 -5.55 -25.83
CA THR A 537 5.31 -6.13 -26.87
C THR A 537 5.78 -5.11 -27.92
N THR A 538 5.15 -3.94 -27.97
CA THR A 538 5.30 -3.00 -29.09
C THR A 538 6.42 -1.99 -28.85
N TYR A 539 6.88 -1.81 -27.61
CA TYR A 539 7.83 -0.73 -27.26
C TYR A 539 8.85 -1.14 -26.19
N GLN A 540 10.10 -0.68 -26.35
CA GLN A 540 11.23 -0.93 -25.44
C GLN A 540 11.42 0.25 -24.46
N GLY A 541 10.79 0.21 -23.28
CA GLY A 541 11.06 1.15 -22.18
C GLY A 541 12.29 0.77 -21.35
N GLN A 542 12.76 1.64 -20.46
CA GLN A 542 14.00 1.42 -19.68
C GLN A 542 13.99 0.11 -18.88
N LEU A 543 12.85 -0.33 -18.36
CA LEU A 543 12.76 -1.59 -17.61
C LEU A 543 12.91 -2.84 -18.50
N ASN A 544 12.79 -2.72 -19.83
CA ASN A 544 13.05 -3.82 -20.76
C ASN A 544 14.55 -4.06 -21.00
N GLU A 545 15.41 -3.10 -20.66
CA GLU A 545 16.86 -3.26 -20.73
C GLU A 545 17.41 -4.07 -19.53
N ILE A 546 16.61 -4.19 -18.47
CA ILE A 546 16.93 -4.97 -17.28
C ILE A 546 16.62 -6.45 -17.56
N ARG A 547 17.66 -7.27 -17.65
CA ARG A 547 17.58 -8.71 -17.98
C ARG A 547 17.29 -9.61 -16.79
#